data_AF-A0A1F3VF56-F1
#
_entry.id   AF-A0A1F3VF56-F1
#
_cell.length_a   1.000
_cell.length_b   1.000
_cell.length_c   1.000
_cell.angle_alpha   90.00
_cell.angle_beta   90.00
_cell.angle_gamma   90.00
#
_symmetry.space_group_name_H-M   'P 1'
#
loop_
_entity.id
_entity.type
_entity.pdbx_description
1 polymer ?
#
loop_
_entity_poly.entity_id
_entity_poly.type
_entity_poly.pdbx_seq_one_letter_code
_entity_poly.pdbx_strand_id
1 'polypeptide(L)'
;MLIKINDNISIWQEFNPFDFSSNKDAFNSSETVTKLFFNKQRVAIRGRWFDVISPGELIRKRNEKDGYYRVLYIQINMESGEYYIGKANRPKWSEIKRYQGSGLKFKNKFKKSKSEFVRYFIAVCETAEETEKLEASIVTKELLSDEKCLNLVAGGGGTSNHLTIAETSQKKREYMKNHPEQFSPMLEASKKAFRSGDTPALRERNKRIKEVMSTDKYREMSRNRIKKWKDENPEEYAEARIKNREKIKTPEVQAKRRASFDKWAKEHPEEYKAWNEKLEKSRTSQKAKEKRRISLKEWRENNPLLAHANAQKRAKAAAEKRSKAVSMIDLESGKTLKEFPSLHEAARWLVETGKAKNLNCVSSISSVCLCKPCTTGYGYRKKAYGYVWRFTEEIL
;
A
#
# COMPACT_ATOMS: atom_id res chain seq x y z
N MET A 1 53.58 26.10 -27.29
CA MET A 1 53.10 27.31 -26.58
C MET A 1 52.52 26.91 -25.23
N LEU A 2 52.95 27.56 -24.15
CA LEU A 2 52.42 27.35 -22.81
C LEU A 2 51.46 28.50 -22.47
N ILE A 3 50.23 28.18 -22.10
CA ILE A 3 49.17 29.13 -21.76
C ILE A 3 48.80 28.88 -20.29
N LYS A 4 49.14 29.82 -19.40
CA LYS A 4 48.72 29.78 -18.00
C LYS A 4 47.30 30.35 -17.90
N ILE A 5 46.34 29.55 -17.42
CA ILE A 5 44.94 29.98 -17.26
C ILE A 5 44.72 30.56 -15.86
N ASN A 6 45.17 29.85 -14.84
CA ASN A 6 45.19 30.28 -13.45
C ASN A 6 46.33 29.56 -12.71
N ASP A 7 46.40 29.66 -11.39
CA ASP A 7 47.47 29.04 -10.61
C ASP A 7 47.42 27.50 -10.60
N ASN A 8 46.25 26.92 -10.82
CA ASN A 8 46.04 25.48 -10.80
C ASN A 8 46.01 24.85 -12.20
N ILE A 9 45.72 25.62 -13.25
CA ILE A 9 45.46 25.13 -14.60
C ILE A 9 46.40 25.79 -15.61
N SER A 10 47.09 24.98 -16.39
CA SER A 10 47.90 25.43 -17.53
C SER A 10 47.66 24.52 -18.73
N ILE A 11 47.72 25.09 -19.94
CA ILE A 11 47.54 24.35 -21.19
C ILE A 11 48.83 24.46 -21.98
N TRP A 12 49.34 23.32 -22.43
CA TRP A 12 50.42 23.28 -23.39
C TRP A 12 49.86 22.81 -24.72
N GLN A 13 50.22 23.52 -25.79
CA GLN A 13 49.85 23.17 -27.16
C GLN A 13 51.10 23.17 -28.02
N GLU A 14 51.30 22.09 -28.76
CA GLU A 14 52.33 22.01 -29.79
C GLU A 14 52.07 23.11 -30.83
N PHE A 15 53.08 23.95 -31.07
CA PHE A 15 52.96 25.06 -32.00
C PHE A 15 53.21 24.53 -33.41
N ASN A 16 52.22 24.65 -34.29
CA ASN A 16 52.36 24.28 -35.69
C ASN A 16 52.56 25.55 -36.54
N PRO A 17 53.73 25.74 -37.17
CA PRO A 17 54.04 26.96 -37.93
C PRO A 17 53.09 27.24 -39.11
N PHE A 18 52.34 26.22 -39.58
CA PHE A 18 51.41 26.34 -40.70
C PHE A 18 50.02 26.90 -40.33
N ASP A 19 49.73 27.13 -39.04
CA ASP A 19 48.44 27.67 -38.59
C ASP A 19 48.31 29.20 -38.78
N PHE A 20 49.39 29.91 -39.16
CA PHE A 20 49.37 31.36 -39.38
C PHE A 20 48.93 31.81 -40.78
N SER A 21 48.76 30.90 -41.75
CA SER A 21 48.39 31.27 -43.12
C SER A 21 47.01 30.75 -43.52
N SER A 22 45.94 31.38 -43.02
CA SER A 22 44.67 31.50 -43.77
C SER A 22 43.61 32.28 -43.00
N ASN A 23 43.44 33.53 -43.42
CA ASN A 23 42.20 34.23 -43.75
C ASN A 23 40.92 34.03 -42.92
N LYS A 24 40.43 35.20 -42.53
CA LYS A 24 39.16 35.68 -41.95
C LYS A 24 37.82 35.04 -42.35
N ASP A 25 37.73 34.03 -43.21
CA ASP A 25 36.44 33.48 -43.64
C ASP A 25 36.53 31.96 -43.84
N ALA A 26 36.01 31.16 -42.91
CA ALA A 26 35.99 29.71 -43.09
C ALA A 26 34.86 29.01 -42.31
N PHE A 27 33.63 29.36 -42.65
CA PHE A 27 32.44 28.53 -42.39
C PHE A 27 32.11 27.76 -43.69
N ASN A 28 33.02 26.92 -44.22
CA ASN A 28 32.66 25.78 -45.08
C ASN A 28 33.88 25.00 -45.62
N SER A 29 33.65 23.70 -45.76
CA SER A 29 34.38 22.70 -46.54
C SER A 29 35.63 22.06 -45.91
N SER A 30 35.81 20.79 -46.28
CA SER A 30 36.50 19.68 -45.62
C SER A 30 38.02 19.82 -45.40
N GLU A 31 38.62 20.95 -45.75
CA GLU A 31 40.08 21.15 -45.70
C GLU A 31 40.59 21.62 -44.32
N THR A 32 39.73 22.18 -43.46
CA THR A 32 40.10 22.52 -42.07
C THR A 32 40.16 21.30 -41.15
N VAL A 33 39.53 20.20 -41.57
CA VAL A 33 39.44 18.98 -40.75
C VAL A 33 40.82 18.32 -40.63
N THR A 34 41.65 18.34 -41.69
CA THR A 34 42.99 17.73 -41.69
C THR A 34 44.06 18.54 -40.93
N LYS A 35 43.89 19.86 -40.76
CA LYS A 35 44.86 20.69 -40.00
C LYS A 35 44.72 20.58 -38.47
N LEU A 36 43.53 20.22 -37.96
CA LEU A 36 43.28 20.07 -36.52
C LEU A 36 43.71 18.73 -35.90
N PHE A 37 44.19 17.76 -36.71
CA PHE A 37 44.37 16.38 -36.25
C PHE A 37 45.69 16.04 -35.56
N PHE A 38 46.67 16.96 -35.48
CA PHE A 38 48.02 16.58 -35.01
C PHE A 38 48.65 17.46 -33.93
N ASN A 39 48.00 18.53 -33.48
CA ASN A 39 48.59 19.36 -32.44
C ASN A 39 48.41 18.67 -31.08
N LYS A 40 49.50 18.10 -30.55
CA LYS A 40 49.48 17.51 -29.20
C LYS A 40 49.14 18.61 -28.20
N GLN A 41 48.06 18.38 -27.45
CA GLN A 41 47.65 19.27 -26.36
C GLN A 41 47.79 18.53 -25.04
N ARG A 42 48.23 19.25 -24.02
CA ARG A 42 48.31 18.74 -22.65
C ARG A 42 47.70 19.76 -21.70
N VAL A 43 46.99 19.30 -20.68
CA VAL A 43 46.46 20.14 -19.61
C VAL A 43 47.15 19.76 -18.31
N ALA A 44 47.77 20.74 -17.65
CA ALA A 44 48.26 20.61 -16.30
C ALA A 44 47.14 20.95 -15.31
N ILE A 45 46.93 20.08 -14.33
CA ILE A 45 46.07 20.30 -13.18
C ILE A 45 46.93 20.15 -11.95
N ARG A 46 47.17 21.26 -11.23
CA ARG A 46 48.08 21.33 -10.07
C ARG A 46 49.47 20.76 -10.36
N GLY A 47 50.04 21.11 -11.50
CA GLY A 47 51.36 20.64 -11.94
C GLY A 47 51.40 19.22 -12.53
N ARG A 48 50.32 18.43 -12.42
CA ARG A 48 50.21 17.12 -13.07
C ARG A 48 49.70 17.27 -14.51
N TRP A 49 50.50 16.85 -15.47
CA TRP A 49 50.16 16.91 -16.90
C TRP A 49 49.31 15.74 -17.36
N PHE A 50 48.27 16.03 -18.13
CA PHE A 50 47.39 15.07 -18.78
C PHE A 50 47.37 15.32 -20.29
N ASP A 51 47.49 14.26 -21.08
CA ASP A 51 47.39 14.36 -22.53
C ASP A 51 45.93 14.50 -22.94
N VAL A 52 45.64 15.49 -23.79
CA VAL A 52 44.28 15.71 -24.28
C VAL A 52 43.98 14.65 -25.34
N ILE A 53 42.94 13.87 -25.09
CA ILE A 53 42.48 12.83 -25.99
C ILE A 53 41.61 13.47 -27.07
N SER A 54 41.98 13.26 -28.32
CA SER A 54 41.20 13.78 -29.45
C SER A 54 39.84 13.07 -29.55
N PRO A 55 38.80 13.72 -30.09
CA PRO A 55 37.51 13.06 -30.33
C PRO A 55 37.62 11.79 -31.17
N GLY A 56 38.54 11.75 -32.14
CA GLY A 56 38.79 10.59 -33.01
C GLY A 56 39.35 9.39 -32.24
N GLU A 57 40.34 9.61 -31.38
CA GLU A 57 40.87 8.56 -30.50
C GLU A 57 39.84 8.11 -29.48
N LEU A 58 39.08 9.06 -28.93
CA LEU A 58 38.10 8.76 -27.89
C LEU A 58 36.96 7.86 -28.41
N ILE A 59 36.50 8.05 -29.64
CA ILE A 59 35.48 7.19 -30.27
C ILE A 59 35.95 5.72 -30.32
N ARG A 60 37.25 5.50 -30.55
CA ARG A 60 37.87 4.16 -30.65
C ARG A 60 38.15 3.54 -29.28
N LYS A 61 38.33 4.35 -28.23
CA LYS A 61 38.55 3.87 -26.85
C LYS A 61 37.25 3.52 -26.10
N ARG A 62 36.29 2.93 -26.81
CA ARG A 62 35.07 2.37 -26.20
C ARG A 62 35.45 1.09 -25.46
N ASN A 63 34.98 0.89 -24.23
CA ASN A 63 35.28 -0.34 -23.50
C ASN A 63 34.66 -1.55 -24.23
N GLU A 64 35.47 -2.56 -24.53
CA GLU A 64 35.06 -3.76 -25.25
C GLU A 64 34.12 -4.67 -24.43
N LYS A 65 34.27 -4.71 -23.10
CA LYS A 65 33.54 -5.62 -22.21
C LYS A 65 32.07 -5.26 -22.06
N ASP A 66 31.76 -3.97 -21.92
CA ASP A 66 30.40 -3.49 -21.65
C ASP A 66 29.90 -2.42 -22.64
N GLY A 67 30.75 -1.97 -23.57
CA GLY A 67 30.38 -0.98 -24.56
C GLY A 67 30.19 0.43 -24.00
N TYR A 68 30.66 0.73 -22.79
CA TYR A 68 30.60 2.09 -22.24
C TYR A 68 31.86 2.89 -22.58
N TYR A 69 31.67 4.19 -22.73
CA TYR A 69 32.73 5.17 -22.65
C TYR A 69 32.80 5.70 -21.23
N ARG A 70 33.99 5.63 -20.64
CA ARG A 70 34.28 6.11 -19.30
C ARG A 70 35.42 7.10 -19.39
N VAL A 71 35.09 8.37 -19.22
CA VAL A 71 36.01 9.47 -19.48
C VAL A 71 36.06 10.45 -18.33
N LEU A 72 37.24 10.99 -18.10
CA LEU A 72 37.42 12.23 -17.35
C LEU A 72 37.62 13.37 -18.34
N TYR A 73 37.02 14.50 -18.02
CA TYR A 73 37.17 15.72 -18.78
C TYR A 73 37.28 16.92 -17.84
N ILE A 74 37.89 17.97 -18.35
CA ILE A 74 37.89 19.29 -17.75
C ILE A 74 37.19 20.26 -18.71
N GLN A 75 36.39 21.15 -18.15
CA GLN A 75 35.80 22.28 -18.88
C GLN A 75 36.33 23.56 -18.29
N ILE A 76 36.91 24.41 -19.13
CA ILE A 76 37.60 25.63 -18.72
C ILE A 76 36.90 26.79 -19.43
N ASN A 77 36.50 27.81 -18.66
CA ASN A 77 36.12 29.09 -19.22
C ASN A 77 37.41 29.88 -19.51
N MET A 78 37.68 30.12 -20.79
CA MET A 78 38.93 30.74 -21.22
C MET A 78 39.05 32.23 -20.84
N GLU A 79 37.93 32.91 -20.58
CA GLU A 79 37.90 34.33 -20.21
C GLU A 79 38.04 34.54 -18.70
N SER A 80 37.29 33.77 -17.90
CA SER A 80 37.26 33.94 -16.44
C SER A 80 38.26 33.06 -15.68
N GLY A 81 38.81 32.04 -16.35
CA GLY A 81 39.68 31.03 -15.75
C GLY A 81 38.95 30.05 -14.83
N GLU A 82 37.60 30.09 -14.76
CA GLU A 82 36.80 29.12 -14.01
C GLU A 82 36.86 27.73 -14.66
N TYR A 83 36.95 26.66 -13.86
CA TYR A 83 37.05 25.31 -14.40
C TYR A 83 36.21 24.28 -13.63
N TYR A 84 35.77 23.25 -14.34
CA TYR A 84 35.01 22.12 -13.81
C TYR A 84 35.63 20.81 -14.29
N ILE A 85 35.94 19.93 -13.35
CA ILE A 85 36.42 18.58 -13.65
C ILE A 85 35.28 17.62 -13.41
N GLY A 86 34.99 16.77 -14.39
CA GLY A 86 33.92 15.81 -14.28
C GLY A 86 34.24 14.51 -14.99
N LYS A 87 33.47 13.49 -14.63
CA LYS A 87 33.44 12.19 -15.30
C LYS A 87 32.16 11.99 -16.09
N ALA A 88 32.24 11.14 -17.12
CA ALA A 88 31.07 10.67 -17.86
C ALA A 88 31.16 9.16 -18.12
N ASN A 89 30.08 8.45 -17.77
CA ASN A 89 29.90 7.03 -18.03
C ASN A 89 28.68 6.88 -18.95
N ARG A 90 28.88 6.69 -20.26
CA ARG A 90 27.79 6.65 -21.26
C ARG A 90 27.98 5.55 -22.30
N PRO A 91 26.92 4.88 -22.75
CA PRO A 91 27.01 3.80 -23.75
C PRO A 91 27.24 4.31 -25.18
N LYS A 92 26.82 5.54 -25.50
CA LYS A 92 26.86 6.09 -26.87
C LYS A 92 27.69 7.36 -26.94
N TRP A 93 28.44 7.51 -28.04
CA TRP A 93 29.21 8.72 -28.34
C TRP A 93 28.34 9.99 -28.36
N SER A 94 27.15 9.91 -28.95
CA SER A 94 26.20 11.02 -29.01
C SER A 94 25.78 11.51 -27.62
N GLU A 95 25.70 10.62 -26.63
CA GLU A 95 25.37 10.98 -25.26
C GLU A 95 26.53 11.68 -24.55
N ILE A 96 27.78 11.28 -24.80
CA ILE A 96 28.98 11.96 -24.28
C ILE A 96 29.08 13.37 -24.84
N LYS A 97 28.88 13.51 -26.16
CA LYS A 97 28.93 14.80 -26.84
C LYS A 97 27.89 15.77 -26.28
N ARG A 98 26.69 15.27 -25.95
CA ARG A 98 25.62 16.07 -25.33
C ARG A 98 25.83 16.32 -23.84
N TYR A 99 26.40 15.37 -23.11
CA TYR A 99 26.58 15.47 -21.67
C TYR A 99 27.57 16.57 -21.31
N GLN A 100 27.16 17.52 -20.45
CA GLN A 100 28.00 18.65 -20.04
C GLN A 100 28.55 18.52 -18.62
N GLY A 101 28.00 17.61 -17.81
CA GLY A 101 28.34 17.47 -16.40
C GLY A 101 27.10 17.43 -15.50
N SER A 102 27.31 17.03 -14.24
CA SER A 102 26.26 16.90 -13.23
C SER A 102 26.30 18.02 -12.18
N GLY A 103 27.46 18.66 -12.00
CA GLY A 103 27.69 19.68 -10.96
C GLY A 103 26.72 20.86 -11.01
N LEU A 104 26.11 21.19 -9.87
CA LEU A 104 25.08 22.23 -9.78
C LEU A 104 25.64 23.64 -10.05
N LYS A 105 26.76 23.99 -9.40
CA LYS A 105 27.46 25.28 -9.58
C LYS A 105 27.88 25.46 -11.04
N PHE A 106 28.52 24.44 -11.61
CA PHE A 106 28.90 24.41 -13.03
C PHE A 106 27.70 24.55 -13.98
N LYS A 107 26.61 23.78 -13.81
CA LYS A 107 25.44 23.86 -14.69
C LYS A 107 24.81 25.25 -14.74
N ASN A 108 24.76 25.94 -13.60
CA ASN A 108 24.22 27.29 -13.52
C ASN A 108 25.08 28.31 -14.28
N LYS A 109 26.41 28.16 -14.21
CA LYS A 109 27.38 28.99 -14.95
C LYS A 109 27.37 28.67 -16.45
N PHE A 110 27.46 27.40 -16.81
CA PHE A 110 27.45 26.93 -18.20
C PHE A 110 26.20 27.35 -18.97
N LYS A 111 25.03 27.43 -18.31
CA LYS A 111 23.80 27.94 -18.93
C LYS A 111 23.89 29.42 -19.32
N LYS A 112 24.68 30.23 -18.59
CA LYS A 112 24.84 31.67 -18.83
C LYS A 112 25.90 31.94 -19.90
N SER A 113 27.04 31.27 -19.84
CA SER A 113 28.21 31.52 -20.70
C SER A 113 28.65 30.28 -21.48
N LYS A 114 27.73 29.70 -22.27
CA LYS A 114 27.97 28.42 -22.95
C LYS A 114 29.14 28.44 -23.94
N SER A 115 29.34 29.55 -24.66
CA SER A 115 30.38 29.69 -25.70
C SER A 115 31.79 29.84 -25.14
N GLU A 116 31.92 30.24 -23.88
CA GLU A 116 33.22 30.51 -23.24
C GLU A 116 33.88 29.24 -22.69
N PHE A 117 33.11 28.18 -22.47
CA PHE A 117 33.62 26.92 -21.92
C PHE A 117 34.15 26.00 -23.03
N VAL A 118 35.43 25.65 -22.93
CA VAL A 118 36.10 24.65 -23.77
C VAL A 118 36.28 23.36 -22.99
N ARG A 119 35.97 22.21 -23.62
CA ARG A 119 36.10 20.89 -23.00
C ARG A 119 37.34 20.16 -23.54
N TYR A 120 38.13 19.62 -22.61
CA TYR A 120 39.23 18.71 -22.88
C TYR A 120 38.98 17.36 -22.22
N PHE A 121 39.08 16.27 -22.98
CA PHE A 121 39.08 14.91 -22.43
C PHE A 121 40.49 14.55 -22.02
N ILE A 122 40.70 14.17 -20.76
CA ILE A 122 42.04 14.04 -20.15
C ILE A 122 42.40 12.61 -19.76
N ALA A 123 41.41 11.71 -19.66
CA ALA A 123 41.64 10.31 -19.41
C ALA A 123 40.46 9.45 -19.89
N VAL A 124 40.76 8.21 -20.26
CA VAL A 124 39.79 7.13 -20.47
C VAL A 124 40.13 6.02 -19.49
N CYS A 125 39.12 5.46 -18.85
CA CYS A 125 39.28 4.38 -17.87
C CYS A 125 38.55 3.12 -18.35
N GLU A 126 38.97 1.96 -17.88
CA GLU A 126 38.29 0.70 -18.17
C GLU A 126 37.04 0.58 -17.30
N THR A 127 37.15 0.84 -16.00
CA THR A 127 36.05 0.61 -15.04
C THR A 127 35.49 1.90 -14.47
N ALA A 128 34.23 1.83 -14.00
CA ALA A 128 33.59 2.98 -13.35
C ALA A 128 34.32 3.34 -12.05
N GLU A 129 34.80 2.34 -11.31
CA GLU A 129 35.58 2.52 -10.09
C GLU A 129 36.93 3.19 -10.34
N GLU A 130 37.63 2.80 -11.41
CA GLU A 130 38.87 3.45 -11.82
C GLU A 130 38.64 4.92 -12.18
N THR A 131 37.54 5.20 -12.89
CA THR A 131 37.11 6.57 -13.22
C THR A 131 36.86 7.39 -11.94
N GLU A 132 36.20 6.79 -10.94
CA GLU A 132 35.93 7.40 -9.64
C GLU A 132 37.22 7.67 -8.85
N LYS A 133 38.14 6.69 -8.80
CA LYS A 133 39.44 6.82 -8.13
C LYS A 133 40.32 7.88 -8.78
N LEU A 134 40.36 7.93 -10.11
CA LEU A 134 41.14 8.93 -10.83
C LEU A 134 40.58 10.34 -10.60
N GLU A 135 39.25 10.50 -10.64
CA GLU A 135 38.60 11.79 -10.33
C GLU A 135 38.90 12.21 -8.89
N ALA A 136 38.85 11.29 -7.93
CA ALA A 136 39.20 11.55 -6.52
C ALA A 136 40.66 11.99 -6.35
N SER A 137 41.58 11.43 -7.14
CA SER A 137 43.00 11.81 -7.12
C SER A 137 43.26 13.23 -7.66
N ILE A 138 42.38 13.74 -8.51
CA ILE A 138 42.52 15.06 -9.13
C ILE A 138 41.74 16.12 -8.33
N VAL A 139 40.48 15.85 -8.01
CA VAL A 139 39.57 16.77 -7.31
C VAL A 139 39.72 16.59 -5.80
N THR A 140 40.84 17.09 -5.27
CA THR A 140 41.15 17.07 -3.83
C THR A 140 40.55 18.28 -3.11
N LYS A 141 40.54 18.26 -1.77
CA LYS A 141 40.07 19.39 -0.94
C LYS A 141 40.80 20.71 -1.25
N GLU A 142 42.09 20.62 -1.56
CA GLU A 142 42.93 21.77 -1.94
C GLU A 142 42.51 22.36 -3.29
N LEU A 143 42.04 21.54 -4.23
CA LEU A 143 41.48 22.05 -5.50
C LEU A 143 40.11 22.72 -5.27
N LEU A 144 39.35 22.29 -4.27
CA LEU A 144 38.04 22.88 -3.94
C LEU A 144 38.16 24.22 -3.21
N SER A 145 39.30 24.50 -2.54
CA SER A 145 39.56 25.80 -1.95
C SER A 145 39.86 26.89 -2.99
N ASP A 146 40.12 26.53 -4.24
CA ASP A 146 40.25 27.50 -5.33
C ASP A 146 38.87 28.12 -5.65
N GLU A 147 38.80 29.45 -5.61
CA GLU A 147 37.61 30.22 -5.95
C GLU A 147 37.11 29.95 -7.37
N LYS A 148 38.05 29.67 -8.30
CA LYS A 148 37.79 29.37 -9.72
C LYS A 148 37.30 27.94 -9.95
N CYS A 149 37.38 27.07 -8.94
CA CYS A 149 36.88 25.71 -9.04
C CYS A 149 35.35 25.66 -8.94
N LEU A 150 34.72 25.03 -9.94
CA LEU A 150 33.27 24.86 -10.00
C LEU A 150 32.77 23.54 -9.41
N ASN A 151 33.69 22.68 -8.95
CA ASN A 151 33.36 21.47 -8.20
C ASN A 151 32.90 21.83 -6.78
N LEU A 152 31.83 21.18 -6.29
CA LEU A 152 31.28 21.43 -4.95
C LEU A 152 31.75 20.42 -3.91
N VAL A 153 32.22 19.27 -4.35
CA VAL A 153 32.58 18.12 -3.52
C VAL A 153 33.84 17.50 -4.10
N ALA A 154 34.64 16.86 -3.26
CA ALA A 154 35.80 16.09 -3.70
C ALA A 154 35.37 14.96 -4.64
N GLY A 155 36.29 14.55 -5.51
CA GLY A 155 36.04 13.48 -6.47
C GLY A 155 35.76 12.13 -5.79
N GLY A 156 35.29 11.16 -6.58
CA GLY A 156 35.00 9.80 -6.08
C GLY A 156 33.55 9.57 -5.63
N GLY A 157 32.68 10.59 -5.71
CA GLY A 157 31.23 10.41 -5.54
C GLY A 157 30.62 9.79 -6.80
N GLY A 158 30.12 8.55 -6.74
CA GLY A 158 29.55 7.85 -7.90
C GLY A 158 28.68 6.64 -7.55
N THR A 159 28.26 5.90 -8.58
CA THR A 159 27.18 4.88 -8.55
C THR A 159 27.42 3.71 -7.60
N SER A 160 28.64 3.52 -7.13
CA SER A 160 29.08 2.42 -6.26
C SER A 160 28.51 2.51 -4.84
N ASN A 161 28.29 3.72 -4.30
CA ASN A 161 27.86 3.95 -2.91
C ASN A 161 26.54 4.73 -2.82
N HIS A 162 25.55 4.42 -3.67
CA HIS A 162 24.21 4.94 -3.46
C HIS A 162 23.55 4.23 -2.28
N LEU A 163 23.19 4.99 -1.26
CA LEU A 163 22.23 4.54 -0.25
C LEU A 163 20.98 4.01 -0.96
N THR A 164 20.50 2.86 -0.50
CA THR A 164 19.28 2.26 -1.01
C THR A 164 18.10 3.24 -0.90
N ILE A 165 17.05 3.04 -1.71
CA ILE A 165 15.82 3.85 -1.64
C ILE A 165 15.25 3.85 -0.21
N ALA A 166 15.36 2.73 0.49
CA ALA A 166 14.93 2.59 1.88
C ALA A 166 15.74 3.48 2.83
N GLU A 167 17.07 3.44 2.74
CA GLU A 167 17.97 4.25 3.57
C GLU A 167 17.82 5.75 3.30
N THR A 168 17.71 6.14 2.03
CA THR A 168 17.45 7.55 1.68
C THR A 168 16.09 8.01 2.19
N SER A 169 15.07 7.16 2.11
CA SER A 169 13.74 7.46 2.66
C SER A 169 13.76 7.55 4.18
N GLN A 170 14.56 6.73 4.86
CA GLN A 170 14.74 6.80 6.30
C GLN A 170 15.48 8.08 6.72
N LYS A 171 16.60 8.42 6.09
CA LYS A 171 17.32 9.67 6.36
C LYS A 171 16.46 10.91 6.11
N LYS A 172 15.66 10.92 5.04
CA LYS A 172 14.68 12.00 4.80
C LYS A 172 13.65 12.10 5.93
N ARG A 173 13.14 10.96 6.41
CA ARG A 173 12.19 10.93 7.54
C ARG A 173 12.83 11.43 8.83
N GLU A 174 14.05 11.02 9.14
CA GLU A 174 14.82 11.49 10.30
C GLU A 174 15.09 12.99 10.21
N TYR A 175 15.53 13.47 9.04
CA TYR A 175 15.74 14.89 8.80
C TYR A 175 14.46 15.72 8.99
N MET A 176 13.33 15.25 8.46
CA MET A 176 12.03 15.91 8.64
C MET A 176 11.57 15.91 10.11
N LYS A 177 11.88 14.86 10.88
CA LYS A 177 11.60 14.81 12.32
C LYS A 177 12.45 15.80 13.12
N ASN A 178 13.71 15.98 12.72
CA ASN A 178 14.65 16.87 13.41
C ASN A 178 14.45 18.35 13.05
N HIS A 179 13.74 18.67 11.97
CA HIS A 179 13.49 20.04 11.51
C HIS A 179 11.98 20.31 11.32
N PRO A 180 11.14 20.12 12.35
CA PRO A 180 9.70 20.23 12.20
C PRO A 180 9.26 21.63 11.75
N GLU A 181 9.96 22.68 12.18
CA GLU A 181 9.65 24.08 11.85
C GLU A 181 9.70 24.35 10.34
N GLN A 182 10.66 23.75 9.60
CA GLN A 182 10.78 23.92 8.16
C GLN A 182 9.67 23.21 7.38
N PHE A 183 9.20 22.06 7.89
CA PHE A 183 8.25 21.21 7.17
C PHE A 183 6.81 21.34 7.64
N SER A 184 6.55 21.93 8.81
CA SER A 184 5.21 22.08 9.37
C SER A 184 4.25 22.83 8.43
N PRO A 185 4.62 23.99 7.84
CA PRO A 185 3.73 24.72 6.93
C PRO A 185 3.37 23.90 5.68
N MET A 186 4.35 23.18 5.12
CA MET A 186 4.14 22.28 3.97
C MET A 186 3.22 21.12 4.34
N LEU A 187 3.42 20.50 5.50
CA LEU A 187 2.60 19.39 5.98
C LEU A 187 1.17 19.85 6.30
N GLU A 188 0.97 21.06 6.82
CA GLU A 188 -0.34 21.65 7.03
C GLU A 188 -1.04 21.98 5.72
N ALA A 189 -0.34 22.58 4.74
CA ALA A 189 -0.87 22.83 3.41
C ALA A 189 -1.28 21.52 2.72
N SER A 190 -0.45 20.48 2.81
CA SER A 190 -0.75 19.14 2.32
C SER A 190 -1.97 18.54 3.04
N LYS A 191 -2.00 18.57 4.37
CA LYS A 191 -3.18 18.15 5.15
C LYS A 191 -4.43 18.92 4.73
N LYS A 192 -4.35 20.23 4.49
CA LYS A 192 -5.49 21.05 4.03
C LYS A 192 -5.93 20.69 2.62
N ALA A 193 -5.00 20.40 1.71
CA ALA A 193 -5.29 19.93 0.36
C ALA A 193 -5.95 18.54 0.37
N PHE A 194 -5.45 17.60 1.17
CA PHE A 194 -6.03 16.25 1.32
C PHE A 194 -7.28 16.21 2.22
N ARG A 195 -7.48 17.23 3.06
CA ARG A 195 -8.72 17.49 3.82
C ARG A 195 -9.72 18.37 3.06
N SER A 196 -9.44 18.74 1.80
CA SER A 196 -10.52 19.27 0.95
C SER A 196 -11.58 18.18 0.91
N GLY A 197 -12.70 18.43 1.60
CA GLY A 197 -13.62 17.40 2.05
C GLY A 197 -14.38 16.75 0.90
N ASP A 198 -15.65 16.48 1.14
CA ASP A 198 -16.53 15.89 0.14
C ASP A 198 -16.88 16.91 -0.97
N THR A 199 -15.93 17.21 -1.84
CA THR A 199 -16.09 18.15 -2.95
C THR A 199 -16.87 17.48 -4.09
N PRO A 200 -17.67 18.23 -4.87
CA PRO A 200 -18.39 17.68 -6.01
C PRO A 200 -17.48 16.93 -7.00
N ALA A 201 -16.30 17.48 -7.29
CA ALA A 201 -15.31 16.85 -8.18
C ALA A 201 -14.79 15.51 -7.62
N LEU A 202 -14.60 15.42 -6.30
CA LEU A 202 -14.17 14.18 -5.64
C LEU A 202 -15.29 13.13 -5.64
N ARG A 203 -16.55 13.54 -5.40
CA ARG A 203 -17.74 12.66 -5.54
C ARG A 203 -17.86 12.11 -6.94
N GLU A 204 -17.71 12.95 -7.95
CA GLU A 204 -17.82 12.55 -9.36
C GLU A 204 -16.68 11.62 -9.78
N ARG A 205 -15.44 11.90 -9.33
CA ARG A 205 -14.32 10.98 -9.50
C ARG A 205 -14.59 9.63 -8.84
N ASN A 206 -15.06 9.63 -7.59
CA ASN A 206 -15.39 8.40 -6.86
C ASN A 206 -16.51 7.61 -7.54
N LYS A 207 -17.52 8.32 -8.09
CA LYS A 207 -18.61 7.71 -8.87
C LYS A 207 -18.08 7.05 -10.15
N ARG A 208 -17.24 7.75 -10.94
CA ARG A 208 -16.57 7.18 -12.12
C ARG A 208 -15.73 5.95 -11.79
N ILE A 209 -14.95 6.01 -10.70
CA ILE A 209 -14.19 4.85 -10.23
C ILE A 209 -15.15 3.70 -9.90
N LYS A 210 -16.22 3.96 -9.15
CA LYS A 210 -17.21 2.94 -8.78
C LYS A 210 -17.86 2.30 -10.02
N GLU A 211 -18.22 3.10 -11.02
CA GLU A 211 -18.77 2.65 -12.30
C GLU A 211 -17.77 1.75 -13.04
N VAL A 212 -16.52 2.19 -13.21
CA VAL A 212 -15.47 1.38 -13.86
C VAL A 212 -15.23 0.07 -13.11
N MET A 213 -15.12 0.11 -11.78
CA MET A 213 -14.92 -1.07 -10.92
C MET A 213 -16.12 -2.03 -10.94
N SER A 214 -17.31 -1.52 -11.27
CA SER A 214 -18.53 -2.32 -11.40
C SER A 214 -18.67 -3.02 -12.76
N THR A 215 -17.86 -2.64 -13.76
CA THR A 215 -17.86 -3.30 -15.07
C THR A 215 -17.41 -4.76 -14.97
N ASP A 216 -18.00 -5.63 -15.78
CA ASP A 216 -17.69 -7.06 -15.76
C ASP A 216 -16.23 -7.34 -16.12
N LYS A 217 -15.68 -6.59 -17.09
CA LYS A 217 -14.24 -6.63 -17.44
C LYS A 217 -13.34 -6.41 -16.22
N TYR A 218 -13.62 -5.39 -15.42
CA TYR A 218 -12.81 -5.10 -14.23
C TYR A 218 -13.00 -6.15 -13.14
N ARG A 219 -14.24 -6.63 -12.94
CA ARG A 219 -14.55 -7.71 -12.00
C ARG A 219 -13.80 -8.99 -12.36
N GLU A 220 -13.77 -9.35 -13.64
CA GLU A 220 -13.06 -10.51 -14.14
C GLU A 220 -11.55 -10.37 -13.97
N MET A 221 -10.97 -9.22 -14.35
CA MET A 221 -9.56 -8.93 -14.10
C MET A 221 -9.20 -9.07 -12.62
N SER A 222 -10.05 -8.55 -11.73
CA SER A 222 -9.84 -8.64 -10.28
C SER A 222 -9.91 -10.08 -9.78
N ARG A 223 -10.87 -10.89 -10.26
CA ARG A 223 -10.95 -12.32 -9.96
C ARG A 223 -9.70 -13.06 -10.42
N ASN A 224 -9.23 -12.80 -11.64
CA ASN A 224 -8.03 -13.43 -12.20
C ASN A 224 -6.79 -13.08 -11.40
N ARG A 225 -6.65 -11.81 -10.96
CA ARG A 225 -5.56 -11.39 -10.06
C ARG A 225 -5.61 -12.12 -8.72
N ILE A 226 -6.79 -12.24 -8.11
CA ILE A 226 -6.94 -12.95 -6.83
C ILE A 226 -6.63 -14.45 -6.99
N LYS A 227 -7.08 -15.07 -8.09
CA LYS A 227 -6.78 -16.47 -8.40
C LYS A 227 -5.28 -16.67 -8.55
N LYS A 228 -4.64 -15.84 -9.38
CA LYS A 228 -3.19 -15.84 -9.58
C LYS A 228 -2.44 -15.65 -8.25
N TRP A 229 -2.85 -14.70 -7.41
CA TRP A 229 -2.23 -14.49 -6.10
C TRP A 229 -2.37 -15.70 -5.18
N LYS A 230 -3.53 -16.35 -5.17
CA LYS A 230 -3.76 -17.58 -4.42
C LYS A 230 -2.86 -18.73 -4.90
N ASP A 231 -2.67 -18.84 -6.21
CA ASP A 231 -1.87 -19.91 -6.83
C ASP A 231 -0.37 -19.67 -6.62
N GLU A 232 0.09 -18.41 -6.71
CA GLU A 232 1.50 -18.03 -6.51
C GLU A 232 1.92 -17.93 -5.03
N ASN A 233 1.01 -17.54 -4.13
CA ASN A 233 1.29 -17.29 -2.71
C ASN A 233 0.20 -17.87 -1.80
N PRO A 234 0.04 -19.21 -1.75
CA PRO A 234 -1.08 -19.86 -1.08
C PRO A 234 -1.12 -19.63 0.44
N GLU A 235 0.04 -19.64 1.09
CA GLU A 235 0.16 -19.45 2.55
C GLU A 235 -0.19 -18.01 2.95
N GLU A 236 0.42 -17.01 2.30
CA GLU A 236 0.12 -15.60 2.53
C GLU A 236 -1.36 -15.28 2.29
N TYR A 237 -1.95 -15.86 1.24
CA TYR A 237 -3.37 -15.73 0.96
C TYR A 237 -4.21 -16.30 2.10
N ALA A 238 -3.89 -17.51 2.58
CA ALA A 238 -4.60 -18.16 3.68
C ALA A 238 -4.53 -17.32 4.96
N GLU A 239 -3.35 -16.83 5.32
CA GLU A 239 -3.17 -15.92 6.46
C GLU A 239 -3.99 -14.64 6.31
N ALA A 240 -3.95 -14.00 5.14
CA ALA A 240 -4.71 -12.79 4.88
C ALA A 240 -6.22 -13.03 5.01
N ARG A 241 -6.71 -14.22 4.64
CA ARG A 241 -8.12 -14.61 4.83
C ARG A 241 -8.46 -14.83 6.30
N ILE A 242 -7.56 -15.42 7.08
CA ILE A 242 -7.73 -15.59 8.53
C ILE A 242 -7.78 -14.22 9.23
N LYS A 243 -6.79 -13.36 8.98
CA LYS A 243 -6.72 -11.99 9.52
C LYS A 243 -7.98 -11.19 9.19
N ASN A 244 -8.46 -11.28 7.94
CA ASN A 244 -9.72 -10.64 7.54
C ASN A 244 -10.93 -11.21 8.29
N ARG A 245 -11.01 -12.54 8.48
CA ARG A 245 -12.09 -13.18 9.23
C ARG A 245 -12.11 -12.73 10.69
N GLU A 246 -10.95 -12.63 11.32
CA GLU A 246 -10.81 -12.15 12.69
C GLU A 246 -11.19 -10.68 12.82
N LYS A 247 -10.72 -9.83 11.91
CA LYS A 247 -11.09 -8.42 11.87
C LYS A 247 -12.60 -8.22 11.72
N ILE A 248 -13.26 -9.02 10.89
CA ILE A 248 -14.73 -8.99 10.72
C ILE A 248 -15.46 -9.38 12.01
N LYS A 249 -14.87 -10.21 12.87
CA LYS A 249 -15.49 -10.61 14.14
C LYS A 249 -15.42 -9.53 15.21
N THR A 250 -14.61 -8.49 15.05
CA THR A 250 -14.50 -7.41 16.03
C THR A 250 -15.85 -6.71 16.25
N PRO A 251 -16.20 -6.34 17.50
CA PRO A 251 -17.49 -5.71 17.80
C PRO A 251 -17.75 -4.44 16.98
N GLU A 252 -16.73 -3.62 16.79
CA GLU A 252 -16.81 -2.37 16.01
C GLU A 252 -17.21 -2.64 14.55
N VAL A 253 -16.55 -3.59 13.89
CA VAL A 253 -16.86 -3.94 12.50
C VAL A 253 -18.23 -4.59 12.39
N GLN A 254 -18.61 -5.44 13.36
CA GLN A 254 -19.95 -6.01 13.40
C GLN A 254 -21.03 -4.93 13.55
N ALA A 255 -20.84 -3.96 14.45
CA ALA A 255 -21.77 -2.86 14.68
C ALA A 255 -21.92 -2.01 13.40
N LYS A 256 -20.81 -1.65 12.75
CA LYS A 256 -20.83 -0.92 11.47
C LYS A 256 -21.58 -1.67 10.37
N ARG A 257 -21.38 -2.99 10.27
CA ARG A 257 -22.08 -3.82 9.28
C ARG A 257 -23.57 -3.94 9.57
N ARG A 258 -23.97 -4.07 10.84
CA ARG A 258 -25.38 -4.07 11.24
C ARG A 258 -26.02 -2.73 10.91
N ALA A 259 -25.42 -1.62 11.33
CA ALA A 259 -25.93 -0.28 11.04
C ALA A 259 -26.08 -0.02 9.53
N SER A 260 -25.09 -0.43 8.72
CA SER A 260 -25.17 -0.31 7.26
C SER A 260 -26.27 -1.19 6.66
N PHE A 261 -26.48 -2.39 7.19
CA PHE A 261 -27.53 -3.30 6.73
C PHE A 261 -28.93 -2.81 7.13
N ASP A 262 -29.08 -2.33 8.37
CA ASP A 262 -30.34 -1.77 8.87
C ASP A 262 -30.72 -0.50 8.09
N LYS A 263 -29.73 0.33 7.74
CA LYS A 263 -29.93 1.48 6.86
C LYS A 263 -30.41 1.04 5.47
N TRP A 264 -29.74 0.07 4.85
CA TRP A 264 -30.15 -0.47 3.55
C TRP A 264 -31.56 -1.07 3.60
N ALA A 265 -31.90 -1.82 4.66
CA ALA A 265 -33.22 -2.40 4.83
C ALA A 265 -34.33 -1.35 4.95
N LYS A 266 -34.04 -0.20 5.58
CA LYS A 266 -34.96 0.95 5.65
C LYS A 266 -35.11 1.68 4.32
N GLU A 267 -34.01 1.83 3.57
CA GLU A 267 -33.99 2.51 2.27
C GLU A 267 -34.60 1.65 1.15
N HIS A 268 -34.56 0.31 1.28
CA HIS A 268 -35.02 -0.65 0.27
C HIS A 268 -35.95 -1.73 0.86
N PRO A 269 -37.16 -1.36 1.34
CA PRO A 269 -38.03 -2.27 2.09
C PRO A 269 -38.52 -3.47 1.25
N GLU A 270 -38.82 -3.27 -0.03
CA GLU A 270 -39.29 -4.34 -0.92
C GLU A 270 -38.18 -5.35 -1.26
N GLU A 271 -36.98 -4.86 -1.60
CA GLU A 271 -35.81 -5.71 -1.83
C GLU A 271 -35.43 -6.48 -0.56
N TYR A 272 -35.53 -5.84 0.61
CA TYR A 272 -35.29 -6.47 1.90
C TYR A 272 -36.28 -7.61 2.16
N LYS A 273 -37.58 -7.39 1.89
CA LYS A 273 -38.61 -8.43 2.03
C LYS A 273 -38.32 -9.61 1.11
N ALA A 274 -38.05 -9.37 -0.17
CA ALA A 274 -37.71 -10.41 -1.15
C ALA A 274 -36.43 -11.18 -0.75
N TRP A 275 -35.41 -10.46 -0.25
CA TRP A 275 -34.19 -11.07 0.29
C TRP A 275 -34.49 -11.96 1.50
N ASN A 276 -35.34 -11.50 2.43
CA ASN A 276 -35.70 -12.26 3.62
C ASN A 276 -36.51 -13.52 3.26
N GLU A 277 -37.48 -13.42 2.34
CA GLU A 277 -38.22 -14.58 1.83
C GLU A 277 -37.30 -15.61 1.15
N LYS A 278 -36.34 -15.15 0.34
CA LYS A 278 -35.35 -16.02 -0.30
C LYS A 278 -34.46 -16.70 0.76
N LEU A 279 -34.05 -15.96 1.78
CA LEU A 279 -33.25 -16.47 2.89
C LEU A 279 -34.04 -17.53 3.68
N GLU A 280 -35.31 -17.27 4.00
CA GLU A 280 -36.19 -18.22 4.65
C GLU A 280 -36.37 -19.49 3.83
N LYS A 281 -36.73 -19.39 2.54
CA LYS A 281 -36.84 -20.53 1.62
C LYS A 281 -35.56 -21.35 1.57
N SER A 282 -34.40 -20.69 1.51
CA SER A 282 -33.12 -21.39 1.48
C SER A 282 -32.85 -22.18 2.77
N ARG A 283 -33.20 -21.61 3.93
CA ARG A 283 -32.97 -22.21 5.26
C ARG A 283 -33.98 -23.30 5.61
N THR A 284 -35.23 -23.16 5.17
CA THR A 284 -36.32 -24.07 5.51
C THR A 284 -36.45 -25.23 4.53
N SER A 285 -35.77 -25.16 3.38
CA SER A 285 -35.71 -26.27 2.41
C SER A 285 -35.25 -27.58 3.07
N GLN A 286 -35.87 -28.68 2.67
CA GLN A 286 -35.56 -30.01 3.21
C GLN A 286 -34.08 -30.37 3.01
N LYS A 287 -33.52 -30.01 1.85
CA LYS A 287 -32.09 -30.19 1.54
C LYS A 287 -31.18 -29.43 2.50
N ALA A 288 -31.51 -28.18 2.86
CA ALA A 288 -30.72 -27.41 3.82
C ALA A 288 -30.84 -27.96 5.24
N LYS A 289 -32.05 -28.39 5.65
CA LYS A 289 -32.28 -29.05 6.93
C LYS A 289 -31.46 -30.34 7.05
N GLU A 290 -31.44 -31.15 6.00
CA GLU A 290 -30.69 -32.40 5.97
C GLU A 290 -29.18 -32.16 6.03
N LYS A 291 -28.65 -31.25 5.21
CA LYS A 291 -27.22 -30.86 5.27
C LYS A 291 -26.84 -30.35 6.67
N ARG A 292 -27.69 -29.54 7.29
CA ARG A 292 -27.45 -29.05 8.66
C ARG A 292 -27.47 -30.19 9.67
N ARG A 293 -28.39 -31.15 9.53
CA ARG A 293 -28.48 -32.33 10.41
C ARG A 293 -27.18 -33.15 10.35
N ILE A 294 -26.71 -33.46 9.14
CA ILE A 294 -25.46 -34.21 8.92
C ILE A 294 -24.27 -33.46 9.51
N SER A 295 -24.11 -32.17 9.16
CA SER A 295 -23.00 -31.35 9.67
C SER A 295 -23.00 -31.22 11.20
N LEU A 296 -24.16 -31.11 11.84
CA LEU A 296 -24.26 -31.09 13.30
C LEU A 296 -23.92 -32.43 13.94
N LYS A 297 -24.18 -33.55 13.24
CA LYS A 297 -23.80 -34.89 13.68
C LYS A 297 -22.28 -35.04 13.62
N GLU A 298 -21.67 -34.74 12.47
CA GLU A 298 -20.21 -34.77 12.28
C GLU A 298 -19.50 -33.84 13.26
N TRP A 299 -20.00 -32.62 13.46
CA TRP A 299 -19.41 -31.69 14.42
C TRP A 299 -19.46 -32.23 15.86
N ARG A 300 -20.55 -32.90 16.24
CA ARG A 300 -20.71 -33.52 17.56
C ARG A 300 -19.73 -34.68 17.75
N GLU A 301 -19.58 -35.53 16.72
CA GLU A 301 -18.63 -36.65 16.74
C GLU A 301 -17.18 -36.14 16.88
N ASN A 302 -16.83 -35.06 16.17
CA ASN A 302 -15.50 -34.45 16.25
C ASN A 302 -15.27 -33.59 17.51
N ASN A 303 -16.32 -33.17 18.22
CA ASN A 303 -16.23 -32.24 19.36
C ASN A 303 -17.15 -32.65 20.53
N PRO A 304 -17.00 -33.85 21.11
CA PRO A 304 -17.96 -34.42 22.05
C PRO A 304 -18.14 -33.57 23.32
N LEU A 305 -17.04 -33.09 23.90
CA LEU A 305 -17.05 -32.28 25.12
C LEU A 305 -17.78 -30.94 24.92
N LEU A 306 -17.47 -30.23 23.83
CA LEU A 306 -18.13 -28.96 23.49
C LEU A 306 -19.60 -29.17 23.15
N ALA A 307 -19.94 -30.27 22.48
CA ALA A 307 -21.32 -30.62 22.18
C ALA A 307 -22.13 -30.90 23.45
N HIS A 308 -21.56 -31.62 24.41
CA HIS A 308 -22.16 -31.89 25.71
C HIS A 308 -22.37 -30.58 26.50
N ALA A 309 -21.35 -29.72 26.59
CA ALA A 309 -21.48 -28.41 27.25
C ALA A 309 -22.58 -27.55 26.60
N ASN A 310 -22.67 -27.54 25.27
CA ASN A 310 -23.74 -26.84 24.54
C ASN A 310 -25.13 -27.46 24.78
N ALA A 311 -25.22 -28.77 24.97
CA ALA A 311 -26.47 -29.43 25.34
C ALA A 311 -26.89 -29.05 26.76
N GLN A 312 -25.96 -29.05 27.73
CA GLN A 312 -26.20 -28.61 29.10
C GLN A 312 -26.63 -27.15 29.18
N LYS A 313 -25.96 -26.24 28.45
CA LYS A 313 -26.35 -24.82 28.36
C LYS A 313 -27.79 -24.67 27.85
N ARG A 314 -28.16 -25.41 26.81
CA ARG A 314 -29.53 -25.40 26.26
C ARG A 314 -30.53 -25.98 27.25
N ALA A 315 -30.19 -27.05 27.96
CA ALA A 315 -31.03 -27.63 28.99
C ALA A 315 -31.24 -26.67 30.17
N LYS A 316 -30.18 -26.00 30.65
CA LYS A 316 -30.25 -24.98 31.70
C LYS A 316 -31.14 -23.82 31.30
N ALA A 317 -30.94 -23.25 30.10
CA ALA A 317 -31.79 -22.17 29.60
C ALA A 317 -33.26 -22.60 29.41
N ALA A 318 -33.50 -23.87 29.02
CA ALA A 318 -34.86 -24.40 28.92
C ALA A 318 -35.50 -24.63 30.31
N ALA A 319 -34.71 -25.04 31.30
CA ALA A 319 -35.14 -25.18 32.69
C ALA A 319 -35.48 -23.83 33.30
N GLU A 320 -34.64 -22.80 33.10
CA GLU A 320 -34.85 -21.42 33.56
C GLU A 320 -36.16 -20.83 32.99
N LYS A 321 -36.45 -21.05 31.71
CA LYS A 321 -37.73 -20.66 31.11
C LYS A 321 -38.94 -21.36 31.73
N ARG A 322 -38.76 -22.55 32.32
CA ARG A 322 -39.82 -23.38 32.90
C ARG A 322 -39.91 -23.27 34.42
N SER A 323 -38.92 -22.69 35.08
CA SER A 323 -38.89 -22.45 36.53
C SER A 323 -39.53 -21.13 36.93
N LYS A 324 -40.09 -20.37 35.99
CA LYS A 324 -40.84 -19.15 36.26
C LYS A 324 -42.13 -19.45 37.02
N ALA A 325 -42.57 -18.48 37.82
CA ALA A 325 -43.85 -18.54 38.50
C ALA A 325 -45.02 -18.47 37.49
N VAL A 326 -46.12 -19.12 37.83
CA VAL A 326 -47.24 -19.38 36.93
C VAL A 326 -48.55 -19.11 37.66
N SER A 327 -49.45 -18.41 37.00
CA SER A 327 -50.81 -18.16 37.50
C SER A 327 -51.81 -19.09 36.81
N MET A 328 -52.68 -19.66 37.63
CA MET A 328 -53.88 -20.38 37.20
C MET A 328 -55.01 -19.36 37.10
N ILE A 329 -55.57 -19.20 35.90
CA ILE A 329 -56.59 -18.19 35.59
C ILE A 329 -57.87 -18.92 35.19
N ASP A 330 -58.99 -18.44 35.72
CA ASP A 330 -60.31 -18.93 35.37
C ASP A 330 -60.69 -18.54 33.93
N LEU A 331 -61.31 -19.47 33.20
CA LEU A 331 -61.63 -19.28 31.78
C LEU A 331 -62.78 -18.28 31.57
N GLU A 332 -63.74 -18.23 32.49
CA GLU A 332 -64.96 -17.43 32.35
C GLU A 332 -64.78 -16.03 32.92
N SER A 333 -64.22 -15.92 34.13
CA SER A 333 -64.03 -14.63 34.80
C SER A 333 -62.72 -13.93 34.45
N GLY A 334 -61.74 -14.66 33.89
CA GLY A 334 -60.40 -14.12 33.62
C GLY A 334 -59.60 -13.75 34.88
N LYS A 335 -60.11 -14.07 36.08
CA LYS A 335 -59.45 -13.76 37.35
C LYS A 335 -58.40 -14.81 37.68
N THR A 336 -57.29 -14.36 38.28
CA THR A 336 -56.27 -15.25 38.83
C THR A 336 -56.84 -15.99 40.04
N LEU A 337 -56.91 -17.31 39.95
CA LEU A 337 -57.38 -18.18 41.02
C LEU A 337 -56.28 -18.52 42.02
N LYS A 338 -55.07 -18.80 41.51
CA LYS A 338 -53.93 -19.20 42.33
C LYS A 338 -52.62 -18.98 41.60
N GLU A 339 -51.59 -18.61 42.35
CA GLU A 339 -50.22 -18.47 41.84
C GLU A 339 -49.32 -19.56 42.38
N PHE A 340 -48.38 -20.01 41.55
CA PHE A 340 -47.43 -21.04 41.88
C PHE A 340 -46.01 -20.53 41.60
N PRO A 341 -45.06 -20.74 42.52
CA PRO A 341 -43.66 -20.38 42.30
C PRO A 341 -43.02 -21.08 41.09
N SER A 342 -43.53 -22.24 40.65
CA SER A 342 -43.09 -22.89 39.41
C SER A 342 -44.15 -23.78 38.75
N LEU A 343 -43.92 -24.13 37.47
CA LEU A 343 -44.73 -25.12 36.75
C LEU A 343 -44.80 -26.48 37.46
N HIS A 344 -43.74 -26.88 38.17
CA HIS A 344 -43.69 -28.16 38.86
C HIS A 344 -44.54 -28.16 40.14
N GLU A 345 -44.70 -27.00 40.77
CA GLU A 345 -45.59 -26.83 41.93
C GLU A 345 -47.05 -26.78 41.53
N ALA A 346 -47.36 -26.07 40.44
CA ALA A 346 -48.70 -26.12 39.84
C ALA A 346 -49.11 -27.57 39.51
N ALA A 347 -48.19 -28.34 38.93
CA ALA A 347 -48.43 -29.74 38.62
C ALA A 347 -48.58 -30.64 39.85
N ARG A 348 -47.75 -30.45 40.90
CA ARG A 348 -47.90 -31.17 42.17
C ARG A 348 -49.28 -30.91 42.76
N TRP A 349 -49.69 -29.65 42.82
CA TRP A 349 -51.02 -29.27 43.33
C TRP A 349 -52.17 -29.88 42.52
N LEU A 350 -52.07 -29.93 41.18
CA LEU A 350 -53.08 -30.59 40.34
C LEU A 350 -53.19 -32.10 40.62
N VAL A 351 -52.09 -32.76 40.95
CA VAL A 351 -52.09 -34.18 41.30
C VAL A 351 -52.66 -34.38 42.70
N GLU A 352 -52.25 -33.58 43.69
CA GLU A 352 -52.74 -33.63 45.07
C GLU A 352 -54.25 -33.37 45.17
N THR A 353 -54.78 -32.48 44.34
CA THR A 353 -56.22 -32.17 44.27
C THR A 353 -57.03 -33.14 43.40
N GLY A 354 -56.39 -34.19 42.86
CA GLY A 354 -57.03 -35.19 42.01
C GLY A 354 -57.43 -34.69 40.61
N LYS A 355 -57.01 -33.49 40.21
CA LYS A 355 -57.28 -32.90 38.89
C LYS A 355 -56.40 -33.48 37.78
N ALA A 356 -55.24 -34.03 38.13
CA ALA A 356 -54.32 -34.71 37.22
C ALA A 356 -53.87 -36.07 37.78
N LYS A 357 -53.63 -37.06 36.90
CA LYS A 357 -53.21 -38.41 37.31
C LYS A 357 -51.73 -38.52 37.70
N ASN A 358 -50.87 -37.66 37.14
CA ASN A 358 -49.41 -37.69 37.38
C ASN A 358 -48.76 -36.33 37.07
N LEU A 359 -47.49 -36.19 37.45
CA LEU A 359 -46.70 -34.98 37.25
C LEU A 359 -46.37 -34.67 35.78
N ASN A 360 -46.68 -35.56 34.83
CA ASN A 360 -46.50 -35.25 33.40
C ASN A 360 -47.44 -34.13 32.94
N CYS A 361 -48.43 -33.75 33.75
CA CYS A 361 -49.28 -32.58 33.55
C CYS A 361 -48.50 -31.26 33.42
N VAL A 362 -47.27 -31.16 33.97
CA VAL A 362 -46.34 -30.03 33.75
C VAL A 362 -46.20 -29.70 32.27
N SER A 363 -46.10 -30.72 31.41
CA SER A 363 -45.92 -30.52 29.96
C SER A 363 -47.13 -29.84 29.31
N SER A 364 -48.33 -30.13 29.80
CA SER A 364 -49.57 -29.54 29.30
C SER A 364 -49.73 -28.11 29.76
N ILE A 365 -49.42 -27.81 31.03
CA ILE A 365 -49.38 -26.46 31.59
C ILE A 365 -48.35 -25.61 30.82
N SER A 366 -47.13 -26.12 30.68
CA SER A 366 -46.03 -25.47 29.94
C SER A 366 -46.40 -25.16 28.48
N SER A 367 -47.16 -26.05 27.84
CA SER A 367 -47.58 -25.85 26.45
C SER A 367 -48.61 -24.73 26.29
N VAL A 368 -49.43 -24.51 27.32
CA VAL A 368 -50.37 -23.37 27.36
C VAL A 368 -49.60 -22.07 27.60
N CYS A 369 -48.75 -22.01 28.63
CA CYS A 369 -47.98 -20.79 28.91
C CYS A 369 -47.10 -20.37 27.73
N LEU A 370 -46.47 -21.34 27.04
CA LEU A 370 -45.61 -21.06 25.88
C LEU A 370 -46.36 -20.91 24.55
N CYS A 371 -47.71 -20.90 24.56
CA CYS A 371 -48.55 -20.85 23.36
C CYS A 371 -48.10 -21.83 22.26
N LYS A 372 -47.78 -23.08 22.63
CA LYS A 372 -47.27 -24.06 21.67
C LYS A 372 -48.35 -24.40 20.64
N PRO A 373 -47.98 -24.54 19.35
CA PRO A 373 -48.90 -24.95 18.32
C PRO A 373 -49.49 -26.33 18.64
N CYS A 374 -50.78 -26.50 18.36
CA CYS A 374 -51.45 -27.78 18.51
C CYS A 374 -50.86 -28.80 17.51
N THR A 375 -50.79 -30.07 17.91
CA THR A 375 -50.32 -31.18 17.05
C THR A 375 -51.19 -31.38 15.81
N THR A 376 -52.44 -30.90 15.85
CA THR A 376 -53.39 -30.90 14.73
C THR A 376 -53.14 -29.79 13.71
N GLY A 377 -52.14 -28.93 13.92
CA GLY A 377 -51.72 -27.90 12.96
C GLY A 377 -52.54 -26.60 12.98
N TYR A 378 -53.66 -26.55 13.69
CA TYR A 378 -54.51 -25.36 13.79
C TYR A 378 -54.43 -24.74 15.20
N GLY A 379 -53.90 -23.52 15.28
CA GLY A 379 -53.88 -22.70 16.50
C GLY A 379 -52.92 -23.17 17.59
N TYR A 380 -53.09 -22.61 18.78
CA TYR A 380 -52.27 -22.86 19.97
C TYR A 380 -53.13 -23.44 21.10
N ARG A 381 -52.49 -24.17 22.02
CA ARG A 381 -53.20 -24.75 23.17
C ARG A 381 -53.63 -23.64 24.14
N LYS A 382 -54.93 -23.38 24.22
CA LYS A 382 -55.50 -22.26 25.02
C LYS A 382 -55.72 -22.58 26.50
N LYS A 383 -55.91 -23.86 26.86
CA LYS A 383 -56.21 -24.31 28.23
C LYS A 383 -55.62 -25.66 28.56
N ALA A 384 -55.41 -25.93 29.84
CA ALA A 384 -55.05 -27.23 30.37
C ALA A 384 -55.79 -27.47 31.70
N TYR A 385 -56.38 -28.65 31.85
CA TYR A 385 -57.13 -29.06 33.06
C TYR A 385 -58.27 -28.11 33.45
N GLY A 386 -58.88 -27.44 32.46
CA GLY A 386 -59.97 -26.49 32.68
C GLY A 386 -59.54 -25.05 32.97
N TYR A 387 -58.22 -24.77 33.01
CA TYR A 387 -57.71 -23.43 33.33
C TYR A 387 -56.84 -22.85 32.21
N VAL A 388 -56.76 -21.52 32.18
CA VAL A 388 -55.71 -20.80 31.45
C VAL A 388 -54.48 -20.73 32.35
N TRP A 389 -53.31 -20.89 31.75
CA TRP A 389 -52.04 -20.84 32.45
C TRP A 389 -51.15 -19.80 31.79
N ARG A 390 -50.60 -18.89 32.59
CA ARG A 390 -49.67 -17.85 32.12
C ARG A 390 -48.51 -17.71 33.10
N PHE A 391 -47.36 -17.32 32.60
CA PHE A 391 -46.28 -16.91 33.51
C PHE A 391 -46.67 -15.60 34.18
N THR A 392 -46.43 -15.47 35.48
CA THR A 392 -46.79 -14.27 36.26
C THR A 392 -46.17 -12.99 35.69
N GLU A 393 -44.96 -13.09 35.13
CA GLU A 393 -44.26 -11.97 34.47
C GLU A 393 -44.96 -11.46 33.19
N GLU A 394 -45.87 -12.23 32.59
CA GLU A 394 -46.61 -11.87 31.37
C GLU A 394 -48.03 -11.32 31.66
N ILE A 395 -48.40 -11.19 32.93
CA ILE A 395 -49.74 -10.73 33.38
C ILE A 395 -49.72 -9.22 33.75
N LEU A 396 -48.55 -8.57 33.73
CA LEU A 396 -48.37 -7.14 33.98
C LEU A 396 -48.53 -6.29 32.72
#